data_AF-A0A438JQP2-F1
#
_entry.id   AF-A0A438JQP2-F1
#
_cell.length_a   1.000
_cell.length_b   1.000
_cell.length_c   1.000
_cell.angle_alpha   90.00
_cell.angle_beta   90.00
_cell.angle_gamma   90.00
#
_symmetry.space_group_name_H-M   'P 1'
#
loop_
_entity.id
_entity.type
_entity.pdbx_description
1 polymer ?
#
loop_
_entity_poly.entity_id
_entity_poly.type
_entity_poly.pdbx_seq_one_letter_code
_entity_poly.pdbx_strand_id
1 'polypeptide(L)'
;MINKGVQKFFTQERQSFIEKLDEVQEWLYTDGEDATAAEFQERLDLLKSIGDPIFFRLNELTAWPAAMEDARKYLDCTGLGDKKPWLLKDKIDEVLSDGDKVKNWLEEKEAEQKKTSGFSTPAFTSDEVYEKIFKFQEKVASINRIPKPKPKIEKPTKNETTNNGASSEEKANASNSSSEETPSSQDDQSAAGDSDGKPNEEAEADVHDEL
;
A
#
# COMPACT_ATOMS: atom_id res chain seq x y z
N MET A 1 2.25 -30.10 -14.23
CA MET A 1 3.63 -30.62 -14.35
C MET A 1 4.58 -29.43 -14.46
N ILE A 2 5.58 -29.33 -13.59
CA ILE A 2 6.61 -28.28 -13.72
C ILE A 2 7.51 -28.64 -14.91
N ASN A 3 7.81 -27.66 -15.76
CA ASN A 3 8.60 -27.91 -16.96
C ASN A 3 10.08 -28.16 -16.60
N LYS A 4 10.56 -29.40 -16.81
CA LYS A 4 11.92 -29.83 -16.42
C LYS A 4 13.04 -28.94 -16.98
N GLY A 5 12.84 -28.37 -18.17
CA GLY A 5 13.81 -27.44 -18.75
C GLY A 5 13.97 -26.16 -17.92
N VAL A 6 12.87 -25.64 -17.37
CA VAL A 6 12.87 -24.38 -16.62
C VAL A 6 13.44 -24.57 -15.22
N GLN A 7 13.15 -25.70 -14.57
CA GLN A 7 13.81 -26.07 -13.31
C GLN A 7 15.34 -26.18 -13.47
N LYS A 8 15.81 -26.68 -14.63
CA LYS A 8 17.24 -26.73 -14.96
C LYS A 8 17.87 -25.32 -15.13
N PHE A 9 17.17 -24.38 -15.79
CA PHE A 9 17.66 -23.00 -15.91
C PHE A 9 17.79 -22.31 -14.56
N PHE A 10 16.77 -22.40 -13.69
CA PHE A 10 16.82 -21.84 -12.35
C PHE A 10 17.96 -22.44 -11.49
N THR A 11 18.22 -23.75 -11.62
CA THR A 11 19.38 -24.40 -10.98
C THR A 11 20.70 -23.81 -11.50
N GLN A 12 20.81 -23.50 -12.79
CA GLN A 12 22.01 -22.93 -13.40
C GLN A 12 22.24 -21.46 -12.98
N GLU A 13 21.20 -20.63 -12.94
CA GLU A 13 21.27 -19.25 -12.43
C GLU A 13 21.72 -19.22 -10.96
N ARG A 14 21.10 -20.06 -10.12
CA ARG A 14 21.50 -20.21 -8.70
C ARG A 14 22.96 -20.63 -8.56
N GLN A 15 23.42 -21.59 -9.38
CA GLN A 15 24.78 -22.09 -9.32
C GLN A 15 25.80 -21.01 -9.73
N SER A 16 25.54 -20.27 -10.80
CA SER A 16 26.37 -19.14 -11.22
C SER A 16 26.39 -18.00 -10.19
N PHE A 17 25.30 -17.78 -9.46
CA PHE A 17 25.28 -16.80 -8.38
C PHE A 17 26.14 -17.23 -7.18
N ILE A 18 26.13 -18.52 -6.82
CA ILE A 18 26.99 -19.07 -5.77
C ILE A 18 28.46 -18.93 -6.17
N GLU A 19 28.82 -19.30 -7.39
CA GLU A 19 30.19 -19.14 -7.91
C GLU A 19 30.67 -17.68 -7.83
N LYS A 20 29.79 -16.71 -8.09
CA LYS A 20 30.11 -15.28 -7.94
C LYS A 20 30.19 -14.80 -6.49
N LEU A 21 29.41 -15.38 -5.58
CA LEU A 21 29.55 -15.14 -4.14
C LEU A 21 30.89 -15.68 -3.62
N ASP A 22 31.28 -16.88 -4.04
CA ASP A 22 32.56 -17.50 -3.69
C ASP A 22 33.75 -16.69 -4.23
N GLU A 23 33.69 -16.21 -5.49
CA GLU A 23 34.70 -15.31 -6.07
C GLU A 23 34.86 -14.00 -5.28
N VAL A 24 33.75 -13.36 -4.89
CA VAL A 24 33.79 -12.12 -4.10
C VAL A 24 34.26 -12.39 -2.68
N GLN A 25 33.91 -13.54 -2.09
CA GLN A 25 34.39 -13.95 -0.77
C GLN A 25 35.90 -14.19 -0.76
N GLU A 26 36.45 -14.89 -1.76
CA GLU A 26 37.90 -15.07 -1.89
C GLU A 26 38.62 -13.71 -2.00
N TRP A 27 38.09 -12.81 -2.84
CA TRP A 27 38.63 -11.45 -2.97
C TRP A 27 38.61 -10.67 -1.64
N LEU A 28 37.58 -10.83 -0.80
CA LEU A 28 37.54 -10.22 0.53
C LEU A 28 38.68 -10.70 1.44
N TYR A 29 39.15 -11.94 1.26
CA TYR A 29 40.27 -12.51 2.01
C TYR A 29 41.65 -12.20 1.40
N THR A 30 41.75 -11.85 0.10
CA THR A 30 43.03 -11.58 -0.57
C THR A 30 43.36 -10.10 -0.69
N ASP A 31 42.44 -9.29 -1.22
CA ASP A 31 42.68 -7.89 -1.59
C ASP A 31 41.68 -6.93 -0.89
N GLY A 32 40.69 -7.47 -0.18
CA GLY A 32 39.60 -6.71 0.45
C GLY A 32 40.02 -5.78 1.59
N GLU A 33 41.16 -6.01 2.23
CA GLU A 33 41.66 -5.15 3.34
C GLU A 33 42.11 -3.77 2.84
N ASP A 34 42.83 -3.73 1.71
CA ASP A 34 43.33 -2.49 1.08
C ASP A 34 42.33 -1.87 0.06
N ALA A 35 41.18 -2.51 -0.14
CA ALA A 35 40.23 -2.15 -1.19
C ALA A 35 39.52 -0.81 -0.95
N THR A 36 39.30 -0.07 -2.04
CA THR A 36 38.54 1.18 -2.00
C THR A 36 37.03 0.94 -1.93
N ALA A 37 36.28 1.91 -1.39
CA ALA A 37 34.81 1.87 -1.37
C ALA A 37 34.19 1.70 -2.77
N ALA A 38 34.87 2.13 -3.84
CA ALA A 38 34.42 1.93 -5.21
C ALA A 38 34.52 0.45 -5.65
N GLU A 39 35.59 -0.26 -5.26
CA GLU A 39 35.79 -1.69 -5.57
C GLU A 39 34.80 -2.59 -4.81
N PHE A 40 34.47 -2.23 -3.57
CA PHE A 40 33.35 -2.83 -2.83
C PHE A 40 32.01 -2.59 -3.54
N GLN A 41 31.74 -1.37 -3.99
CA GLN A 41 30.50 -1.02 -4.67
C GLN A 41 30.34 -1.78 -6.00
N GLU A 42 31.40 -1.86 -6.80
CA GLU A 42 31.43 -2.64 -8.06
C GLU A 42 31.05 -4.12 -7.83
N ARG A 43 31.62 -4.74 -6.79
CA ARG A 43 31.34 -6.15 -6.44
C ARG A 43 29.94 -6.33 -5.87
N LEU A 44 29.45 -5.38 -5.08
CA LEU A 44 28.07 -5.38 -4.60
C LEU A 44 27.07 -5.26 -5.76
N ASP A 45 27.34 -4.39 -6.74
CA ASP A 45 26.48 -4.20 -7.91
C ASP A 45 26.54 -5.41 -8.87
N LEU A 46 27.71 -6.04 -9.02
CA LEU A 46 27.84 -7.33 -9.71
C LEU A 46 26.94 -8.40 -9.06
N LEU A 47 27.03 -8.58 -7.73
CA LEU A 47 26.20 -9.56 -7.02
C LEU A 47 24.70 -9.24 -7.13
N LYS A 48 24.30 -7.97 -6.95
CA LYS A 48 22.91 -7.53 -7.11
C LYS A 48 22.37 -7.75 -8.51
N SER A 49 23.17 -7.52 -9.56
CA SER A 49 22.74 -7.73 -10.95
C SER A 49 22.29 -9.17 -11.25
N ILE A 50 22.78 -10.14 -10.47
CA ILE A 50 22.42 -11.56 -10.55
C ILE A 50 21.35 -11.92 -9.49
N GLY A 51 21.53 -11.46 -8.25
CA GLY A 51 20.69 -11.79 -7.11
C GLY A 51 19.30 -11.13 -7.14
N ASP A 52 19.23 -9.82 -7.42
CA ASP A 52 17.98 -9.04 -7.37
C ASP A 52 16.91 -9.60 -8.32
N PRO A 53 17.23 -10.00 -9.58
CA PRO A 53 16.27 -10.69 -10.45
C PRO A 53 15.75 -12.02 -9.88
N ILE A 54 16.58 -12.77 -9.13
CA ILE A 54 16.18 -14.06 -8.52
C ILE A 54 15.23 -13.79 -7.35
N PHE A 55 15.59 -12.88 -6.45
CA PHE A 55 14.75 -12.49 -5.31
C PHE A 55 13.43 -11.85 -5.76
N PHE A 56 13.45 -11.02 -6.80
CA PHE A 56 12.25 -10.46 -7.42
C PHE A 56 11.29 -11.55 -7.91
N ARG A 57 11.79 -12.52 -8.69
CA ARG A 57 10.98 -13.66 -9.15
C ARG A 57 10.42 -14.48 -8.00
N LEU A 58 11.18 -14.68 -6.92
CA LEU A 58 10.73 -15.39 -5.72
C LEU A 58 9.62 -14.64 -4.97
N ASN A 59 9.75 -13.31 -4.81
CA ASN A 59 8.74 -12.47 -4.18
C ASN A 59 7.41 -12.47 -4.97
N GLU A 60 7.50 -12.36 -6.30
CA GLU A 60 6.33 -12.33 -7.18
C GLU A 60 5.52 -13.63 -7.15
N LEU A 61 6.11 -14.78 -6.77
CA LEU A 61 5.36 -16.03 -6.59
C LEU A 61 4.28 -15.96 -5.49
N THR A 62 4.43 -15.08 -4.50
CA THR A 62 3.46 -14.88 -3.41
C THR A 62 2.75 -13.53 -3.50
N ALA A 63 3.45 -12.47 -3.91
CA ALA A 63 2.87 -11.13 -4.07
C ALA A 63 1.83 -11.08 -5.19
N TRP A 64 2.07 -11.72 -6.34
CA TRP A 64 1.15 -11.68 -7.48
C TRP A 64 -0.20 -12.37 -7.19
N PRO A 65 -0.27 -13.59 -6.61
CA PRO A 65 -1.55 -14.18 -6.19
C PRO A 65 -2.32 -13.33 -5.18
N ALA A 66 -1.62 -12.71 -4.21
CA ALA A 66 -2.24 -11.85 -3.21
C ALA A 66 -2.85 -10.58 -3.85
N ALA A 67 -2.09 -9.90 -4.72
CA ALA A 67 -2.57 -8.74 -5.45
C ALA A 67 -3.78 -9.06 -6.33
N MET A 68 -3.81 -10.24 -6.96
CA MET A 68 -4.95 -10.72 -7.75
C MET A 68 -6.19 -11.04 -6.90
N GLU A 69 -6.01 -11.55 -5.68
CA GLU A 69 -7.12 -11.75 -4.72
C GLU A 69 -7.69 -10.42 -4.24
N ASP A 70 -6.82 -9.50 -3.78
CA ASP A 70 -7.20 -8.15 -3.35
C ASP A 70 -7.94 -7.39 -4.45
N ALA A 71 -7.44 -7.47 -5.69
CA ALA A 71 -8.05 -6.86 -6.87
C ALA A 71 -9.48 -7.35 -7.11
N ARG A 72 -9.69 -8.68 -7.08
CA ARG A 72 -11.01 -9.31 -7.25
C ARG A 72 -11.97 -8.93 -6.13
N LYS A 73 -11.50 -9.07 -4.88
CA LYS A 73 -12.25 -8.71 -3.68
C LYS A 73 -12.69 -7.24 -3.69
N TYR A 74 -11.82 -6.33 -4.17
CA TYR A 74 -12.18 -4.93 -4.34
C TYR A 74 -13.29 -4.76 -5.38
N LEU A 75 -13.11 -5.33 -6.59
CA LEU A 75 -14.09 -5.27 -7.68
C LEU A 75 -15.47 -5.75 -7.24
N ASP A 76 -15.55 -6.94 -6.65
CA ASP A 76 -16.80 -7.55 -6.16
C ASP A 76 -17.47 -6.71 -5.06
N CYS A 77 -16.69 -5.98 -4.26
CA CYS A 77 -17.19 -5.14 -3.15
C CYS A 77 -17.52 -3.68 -3.55
N THR A 78 -17.27 -3.25 -4.79
CA THR A 78 -17.41 -1.83 -5.21
C THR A 78 -18.85 -1.28 -5.26
N GLY A 79 -19.87 -2.07 -4.90
CA GLY A 79 -21.30 -1.77 -5.08
C GLY A 79 -21.75 -0.32 -4.90
N LEU A 80 -21.85 0.41 -6.03
CA LEU A 80 -22.31 1.80 -6.10
C LEU A 80 -23.83 1.92 -6.30
N GLY A 81 -24.44 1.04 -7.10
CA GLY A 81 -25.80 1.19 -7.63
C GLY A 81 -26.88 1.38 -6.57
N ASP A 82 -26.97 0.46 -5.62
CA ASP A 82 -28.08 0.42 -4.66
C ASP A 82 -27.93 1.44 -3.52
N LYS A 83 -26.72 1.97 -3.30
CA LYS A 83 -26.40 2.73 -2.08
C LYS A 83 -26.71 4.23 -2.18
N LYS A 84 -26.83 4.80 -3.39
CA LYS A 84 -26.88 6.26 -3.62
C LYS A 84 -27.81 6.68 -4.78
N PRO A 85 -29.15 6.72 -4.58
CA PRO A 85 -30.13 7.01 -5.64
C PRO A 85 -30.12 8.45 -6.17
N TRP A 86 -29.27 9.34 -5.65
CA TRP A 86 -29.08 10.71 -6.15
C TRP A 86 -27.92 10.84 -7.15
N LEU A 87 -27.13 9.79 -7.35
CA LEU A 87 -26.10 9.76 -8.37
C LEU A 87 -26.74 9.65 -9.76
N LEU A 88 -26.14 10.29 -10.75
CA LEU A 88 -26.58 10.15 -12.13
C LEU A 88 -26.31 8.71 -12.62
N LYS A 89 -27.32 8.09 -13.23
CA LYS A 89 -27.25 6.70 -13.72
C LYS A 89 -26.03 6.49 -14.62
N ASP A 90 -25.81 7.39 -15.57
CA ASP A 90 -24.68 7.39 -16.50
C ASP A 90 -23.32 7.32 -15.79
N LYS A 91 -23.17 7.97 -14.62
CA LYS A 91 -21.93 7.97 -13.84
C LYS A 91 -21.72 6.66 -13.09
N ILE A 92 -22.79 6.04 -12.60
CA ILE A 92 -22.73 4.67 -12.04
C ILE A 92 -22.31 3.70 -13.15
N ASP A 93 -22.95 3.78 -14.31
CA ASP A 93 -22.74 2.87 -15.43
C ASP A 93 -21.34 3.03 -16.06
N GLU A 94 -20.78 4.24 -16.08
CA GLU A 94 -19.39 4.51 -16.44
C GLU A 94 -18.39 3.77 -15.53
N VAL A 95 -18.60 3.79 -14.21
CA VAL A 95 -17.70 3.10 -13.27
C VAL A 95 -17.93 1.58 -13.24
N LEU A 96 -19.15 1.09 -13.46
CA LEU A 96 -19.38 -0.34 -13.69
C LEU A 96 -18.63 -0.81 -14.95
N SER A 97 -18.74 -0.08 -16.05
CA SER A 97 -18.01 -0.36 -17.30
C SER A 97 -16.49 -0.33 -17.11
N ASP A 98 -15.97 0.61 -16.30
CA ASP A 98 -14.54 0.63 -15.96
C ASP A 98 -14.12 -0.54 -15.05
N GLY A 99 -14.99 -0.99 -14.14
CA GLY A 99 -14.78 -2.21 -13.35
C GLY A 99 -14.68 -3.45 -14.23
N ASP A 100 -15.58 -3.61 -15.21
CA ASP A 100 -15.52 -4.70 -16.19
C ASP A 100 -14.24 -4.66 -17.03
N LYS A 101 -13.77 -3.46 -17.44
CA LYS A 101 -12.48 -3.30 -18.16
C LYS A 101 -11.30 -3.74 -17.29
N VAL A 102 -11.29 -3.42 -16.00
CA VAL A 102 -10.24 -3.86 -15.07
C VAL A 102 -10.32 -5.37 -14.87
N LYS A 103 -11.51 -5.95 -14.71
CA LYS A 103 -11.72 -7.40 -14.58
C LYS A 103 -11.21 -8.18 -15.80
N ASN A 104 -11.62 -7.78 -17.01
CA ASN A 104 -11.17 -8.41 -18.26
C ASN A 104 -9.65 -8.35 -18.41
N TRP A 105 -9.04 -7.24 -18.00
CA TRP A 105 -7.59 -7.06 -18.02
C TRP A 105 -6.86 -7.92 -16.96
N LEU A 106 -7.44 -8.16 -15.78
CA LEU A 106 -6.89 -9.12 -14.81
C LEU A 106 -6.94 -10.55 -15.37
N GLU A 107 -8.03 -10.92 -16.06
CA GLU A 107 -8.18 -12.23 -16.71
C GLU A 107 -7.19 -12.40 -17.87
N GLU A 108 -6.95 -11.35 -18.66
CA GLU A 108 -5.90 -11.30 -19.70
C GLU A 108 -4.50 -11.51 -19.10
N LYS A 109 -4.15 -10.75 -18.04
CA LYS A 109 -2.84 -10.87 -17.38
C LYS A 109 -2.62 -12.19 -16.67
N GLU A 110 -3.66 -12.78 -16.06
CA GLU A 110 -3.59 -14.15 -15.55
C GLU A 110 -3.39 -15.17 -16.69
N ALA A 111 -4.04 -14.99 -17.84
CA ALA A 111 -3.87 -15.87 -18.99
C ALA A 111 -2.49 -15.73 -19.67
N GLU A 112 -1.88 -14.54 -19.64
CA GLU A 112 -0.48 -14.33 -20.03
C GLU A 112 0.47 -15.02 -19.05
N GLN A 113 0.33 -14.76 -17.75
CA GLN A 113 1.20 -15.33 -16.72
C GLN A 113 1.14 -16.86 -16.65
N LYS A 114 -0.01 -17.48 -16.99
CA LYS A 114 -0.16 -18.94 -17.13
C LYS A 114 0.55 -19.54 -18.36
N LYS A 115 0.91 -18.74 -19.37
CA LYS A 115 1.72 -19.17 -20.53
C LYS A 115 3.22 -19.05 -20.23
N THR A 116 3.59 -18.04 -19.45
CA THR A 116 4.93 -17.86 -18.89
C THR A 116 5.26 -18.98 -17.91
N SER A 117 6.54 -19.33 -17.76
CA SER A 117 6.92 -20.33 -16.76
C SER A 117 7.14 -19.70 -15.39
N GLY A 118 6.81 -20.43 -14.31
CA GLY A 118 6.91 -19.93 -12.94
C GLY A 118 8.32 -19.58 -12.44
N PHE A 119 9.37 -19.70 -13.26
CA PHE A 119 10.73 -19.25 -12.92
C PHE A 119 11.33 -18.27 -13.94
N SER A 120 10.61 -17.96 -15.03
CA SER A 120 10.95 -16.83 -15.91
C SER A 120 10.43 -15.52 -15.31
N THR A 121 11.00 -14.39 -15.73
CA THR A 121 10.50 -13.06 -15.34
C THR A 121 8.98 -12.98 -15.55
N PRO A 122 8.19 -12.52 -14.56
CA PRO A 122 6.76 -12.32 -14.72
C PRO A 122 6.46 -11.46 -15.94
N ALA A 123 5.41 -11.82 -16.70
CA ALA A 123 4.92 -11.00 -17.80
C ALA A 123 4.19 -9.74 -17.30
N PHE A 124 3.93 -9.69 -16.00
CA PHE A 124 3.21 -8.64 -15.29
C PHE A 124 3.48 -8.75 -13.78
N THR A 125 3.61 -7.64 -13.07
CA THR A 125 4.00 -7.62 -11.65
C THR A 125 2.84 -7.36 -10.69
N SER A 126 3.01 -7.71 -9.41
CA SER A 126 2.06 -7.39 -8.34
C SER A 126 1.85 -5.88 -8.17
N ASP A 127 2.92 -5.07 -8.27
CA ASP A 127 2.85 -3.61 -8.23
C ASP A 127 1.95 -3.04 -9.35
N GLU A 128 2.09 -3.55 -10.57
CA GLU A 128 1.25 -3.09 -11.69
C GLU A 128 -0.24 -3.50 -11.51
N VAL A 129 -0.53 -4.61 -10.81
CA VAL A 129 -1.91 -4.96 -10.39
C VAL A 129 -2.43 -3.89 -9.43
N TYR A 130 -1.66 -3.57 -8.39
CA TYR A 130 -2.04 -2.58 -7.38
C TYR A 130 -2.22 -1.18 -7.99
N GLU A 131 -1.35 -0.76 -8.91
CA GLU A 131 -1.52 0.50 -9.66
C GLU A 131 -2.83 0.56 -10.44
N LYS A 132 -3.20 -0.53 -11.13
CA LYS A 132 -4.44 -0.58 -11.90
C LYS A 132 -5.66 -0.45 -11.00
N ILE A 133 -5.66 -1.16 -9.87
CA ILE A 133 -6.72 -1.13 -8.88
C ILE A 133 -6.80 0.24 -8.19
N PHE A 134 -5.67 0.86 -7.86
CA PHE A 134 -5.63 2.20 -7.30
C PHE A 134 -6.27 3.24 -8.23
N LYS A 135 -5.92 3.25 -9.52
CA LYS A 135 -6.52 4.14 -10.53
C LYS A 135 -8.04 3.93 -10.69
N PHE A 136 -8.54 2.73 -10.39
CA PHE A 136 -9.98 2.44 -10.34
C PHE A 136 -10.62 2.88 -9.01
N GLN A 137 -9.94 2.66 -7.88
CA GLN A 137 -10.34 3.15 -6.55
C GLN A 137 -10.55 4.67 -6.53
N GLU A 138 -9.68 5.44 -7.19
CA GLU A 138 -9.84 6.90 -7.29
C GLU A 138 -11.13 7.31 -8.01
N LYS A 139 -11.52 6.61 -9.09
CA LYS A 139 -12.80 6.85 -9.80
C LYS A 139 -14.00 6.52 -8.92
N VAL A 140 -13.97 5.36 -8.26
CA VAL A 140 -15.01 4.93 -7.31
C VAL A 140 -15.13 5.91 -6.15
N ALA A 141 -14.01 6.39 -5.61
CA ALA A 141 -13.96 7.39 -4.53
C ALA A 141 -14.50 8.75 -4.97
N SER A 142 -14.17 9.20 -6.19
CA SER A 142 -14.67 10.45 -6.78
C SER A 142 -16.19 10.46 -6.87
N ILE A 143 -16.81 9.42 -7.42
CA ILE A 143 -18.27 9.27 -7.45
C ILE A 143 -18.85 9.19 -6.03
N ASN A 144 -18.20 8.46 -5.13
CA ASN A 144 -18.67 8.32 -3.76
C ASN A 144 -18.69 9.64 -2.98
N ARG A 145 -17.88 10.64 -3.35
CA ARG A 145 -17.84 11.97 -2.73
C ARG A 145 -18.97 12.91 -3.19
N ILE A 146 -19.77 12.55 -4.21
CA ILE A 146 -20.89 13.38 -4.68
C ILE A 146 -21.97 13.46 -3.58
N PRO A 147 -22.22 14.65 -2.99
CA PRO A 147 -23.12 14.79 -1.86
C PRO A 147 -24.59 14.62 -2.28
N LYS A 148 -25.42 14.15 -1.35
CA LYS A 148 -26.87 14.11 -1.55
C LYS A 148 -27.39 15.56 -1.72
N PRO A 149 -28.21 15.86 -2.74
CA PRO A 149 -28.81 17.18 -2.92
C PRO A 149 -29.57 17.62 -1.66
N LYS A 150 -29.37 18.86 -1.22
CA LYS A 150 -30.14 19.44 -0.11
C LYS A 150 -31.62 19.53 -0.51
N PRO A 151 -32.58 19.21 0.39
CA PRO A 151 -34.00 19.39 0.11
C PRO A 151 -34.29 20.84 -0.30
N LYS A 152 -35.11 21.04 -1.34
CA LYS A 152 -35.66 22.36 -1.63
C LYS A 152 -36.67 22.69 -0.54
N ILE A 153 -36.30 23.65 0.32
CA ILE A 153 -37.27 24.32 1.19
C ILE A 153 -38.14 25.18 0.28
N GLU A 154 -39.38 24.76 0.07
CA GLU A 154 -40.40 25.62 -0.53
C GLU A 154 -40.62 26.80 0.43
N LYS A 155 -40.23 28.01 0.01
CA LYS A 155 -40.66 29.21 0.70
C LYS A 155 -42.16 29.31 0.51
N PRO A 156 -42.99 29.29 1.57
CA PRO A 156 -44.43 29.37 1.42
C PRO A 156 -44.79 30.68 0.73
N THR A 157 -45.48 30.59 -0.40
CA THR A 157 -45.99 31.75 -1.13
C THR A 157 -46.97 32.48 -0.21
N LYS A 158 -46.60 33.70 0.20
CA LYS A 158 -47.43 34.53 1.07
C LYS A 158 -48.68 34.98 0.31
N ASN A 159 -49.76 34.20 0.41
CA ASN A 159 -51.09 34.69 0.07
C ASN A 159 -51.49 35.71 1.13
N GLU A 160 -51.65 36.97 0.71
CA GLU A 160 -52.15 38.03 1.58
C GLU A 160 -53.67 37.96 1.68
N THR A 161 -54.19 37.48 2.81
CA THR A 161 -55.56 37.78 3.23
C THR A 161 -55.54 38.26 4.68
N THR A 162 -56.13 39.43 4.89
CA THR A 162 -56.00 40.23 6.13
C THR A 162 -57.15 39.96 7.11
N ASN A 163 -56.80 39.92 8.41
CA ASN A 163 -57.63 40.10 9.62
C ASN A 163 -58.90 39.26 9.88
N ASN A 164 -58.84 38.45 10.94
CA ASN A 164 -59.49 38.67 12.27
C ASN A 164 -59.19 37.44 13.16
N GLY A 165 -58.97 37.50 14.48
CA GLY A 165 -58.84 38.59 15.44
C GLY A 165 -58.99 38.04 16.89
N ALA A 166 -58.11 38.46 17.83
CA ALA A 166 -58.11 38.11 19.27
C ALA A 166 -57.84 36.61 19.64
N SER A 167 -57.24 36.23 20.78
CA SER A 167 -56.64 36.99 21.90
C SER A 167 -55.56 36.19 22.65
N SER A 168 -54.66 36.90 23.35
CA SER A 168 -54.08 36.58 24.68
C SER A 168 -53.39 35.21 24.94
N GLU A 169 -52.05 35.18 25.06
CA GLU A 169 -51.25 35.22 26.34
C GLU A 169 -50.85 33.79 26.80
N GLU A 170 -49.70 33.51 27.42
CA GLU A 170 -48.69 34.35 28.11
C GLU A 170 -47.29 33.66 28.16
N LYS A 171 -46.18 34.44 28.24
CA LYS A 171 -44.83 34.14 28.84
C LYS A 171 -44.04 32.86 28.45
N ALA A 172 -42.70 32.79 28.52
CA ALA A 172 -41.59 33.73 28.69
C ALA A 172 -40.33 33.04 28.12
N ASN A 173 -39.59 33.61 27.17
CA ASN A 173 -38.49 34.58 27.29
C ASN A 173 -37.11 34.00 27.71
N ALA A 174 -36.08 34.29 26.89
CA ALA A 174 -34.61 34.22 27.09
C ALA A 174 -34.01 32.92 27.71
N SER A 175 -33.00 32.25 27.14
CA SER A 175 -32.05 32.53 26.05
C SER A 175 -31.22 33.81 26.19
N ASN A 176 -30.10 33.70 26.89
CA ASN A 176 -28.82 34.38 26.67
C ASN A 176 -27.74 33.54 27.41
N SER A 177 -26.45 33.51 27.08
CA SER A 177 -25.66 34.42 26.25
C SER A 177 -24.38 33.76 25.72
N SER A 178 -23.84 34.33 24.63
CA SER A 178 -22.40 34.65 24.37
C SER A 178 -21.36 33.51 24.39
N SER A 179 -20.56 33.27 23.34
CA SER A 179 -19.42 34.10 22.85
C SER A 179 -18.39 34.41 23.95
N GLU A 180 -17.06 34.30 23.78
CA GLU A 180 -16.23 34.11 22.57
C GLU A 180 -14.79 33.68 22.98
N GLU A 181 -13.93 33.36 21.98
CA GLU A 181 -12.46 33.57 21.94
C GLU A 181 -11.50 32.93 23.00
N THR A 182 -10.66 31.99 22.52
CA THR A 182 -9.15 31.96 22.48
C THR A 182 -8.27 32.64 23.57
N PRO A 183 -6.92 32.45 23.60
CA PRO A 183 -6.04 31.27 23.43
C PRO A 183 -5.00 31.14 24.59
N SER A 184 -4.00 30.22 24.53
CA SER A 184 -2.57 30.49 24.84
C SER A 184 -1.67 29.24 24.77
N SER A 185 -0.37 29.46 24.53
CA SER A 185 0.74 28.48 24.51
C SER A 185 1.61 28.56 25.78
N GLN A 186 2.78 27.90 25.75
CA GLN A 186 3.94 27.94 26.68
C GLN A 186 3.86 27.06 27.94
N ASP A 187 4.96 26.53 28.51
CA ASP A 187 6.32 26.13 28.05
C ASP A 187 6.99 25.47 29.28
N ASP A 188 7.96 24.54 29.13
CA ASP A 188 9.17 24.44 30.01
C ASP A 188 10.12 23.27 29.65
N GLN A 189 11.38 23.38 30.09
CA GLN A 189 12.52 22.54 29.74
C GLN A 189 13.06 21.69 30.92
N SER A 190 13.76 20.59 30.60
CA SER A 190 14.94 20.04 31.32
C SER A 190 15.51 18.86 30.50
N ALA A 191 16.81 18.49 30.43
CA ALA A 191 18.14 19.10 30.55
C ALA A 191 19.12 18.04 31.12
N ALA A 192 20.25 17.74 30.42
CA ALA A 192 21.36 16.84 30.83
C ALA A 192 20.98 15.35 31.12
N GLY A 193 21.87 14.35 31.28
CA GLY A 193 23.33 14.27 31.35
C GLY A 193 23.83 13.84 32.75
N ASP A 194 24.76 12.90 32.95
CA ASP A 194 25.49 12.03 31.99
C ASP A 194 26.23 10.87 32.75
N SER A 195 26.96 10.00 32.02
CA SER A 195 28.06 9.11 32.48
C SER A 195 27.83 7.84 33.35
N ASP A 196 28.27 6.71 32.77
CA ASP A 196 29.23 5.70 33.30
C ASP A 196 28.84 4.65 34.38
N GLY A 197 29.55 3.50 34.41
CA GLY A 197 29.45 2.48 35.49
C GLY A 197 29.32 0.99 35.13
N LYS A 198 30.19 0.43 34.27
CA LYS A 198 30.54 -1.03 34.23
C LYS A 198 31.93 -1.18 34.95
N PRO A 199 32.43 -2.32 35.51
CA PRO A 199 32.06 -3.76 35.38
C PRO A 199 31.85 -4.53 36.69
N ASN A 200 31.55 -5.83 36.59
CA ASN A 200 32.35 -6.83 37.31
C ASN A 200 32.47 -8.14 36.50
N GLU A 201 33.68 -8.69 36.43
CA GLU A 201 34.03 -10.07 36.05
C GLU A 201 33.65 -11.04 37.21
N GLU A 202 33.86 -12.36 37.23
CA GLU A 202 34.75 -13.26 36.48
C GLU A 202 34.32 -14.74 36.69
N ALA A 203 35.18 -15.69 36.29
CA ALA A 203 35.13 -17.16 36.43
C ALA A 203 34.22 -17.90 35.42
N GLU A 204 34.73 -18.36 34.27
CA GLU A 204 35.76 -19.41 34.02
C GLU A 204 35.40 -20.82 34.53
N ALA A 205 35.32 -21.76 33.59
CA ALA A 205 35.72 -23.15 33.74
C ALA A 205 36.03 -23.75 32.35
N ASP A 206 37.32 -23.80 32.02
CA ASP A 206 37.88 -24.53 30.89
C ASP A 206 37.59 -26.05 30.98
N VAL A 207 37.20 -26.67 29.86
CA VAL A 207 37.62 -28.05 29.54
C VAL A 207 37.68 -28.26 28.03
N HIS A 208 38.91 -28.24 27.51
CA HIS A 208 39.31 -28.84 26.24
C HIS A 208 39.46 -30.37 26.40
N ASP A 209 38.97 -31.17 25.46
CA ASP A 209 39.48 -32.54 25.24
C ASP A 209 39.28 -32.98 23.78
N GLU A 210 40.24 -33.74 23.25
CA GLU A 210 40.25 -34.25 21.87
C GLU A 210 39.73 -35.70 21.79
N LEU A 211 38.93 -36.04 20.77
CA LEU A 211 38.91 -37.36 20.08
C LEU A 211 37.95 -37.40 18.87
#